data_AF-A0A7X8RH14-F1
#
_entry.id   AF-A0A7X8RH14-F1
#
_cell.length_a   1.000
_cell.length_b   1.000
_cell.length_c   1.000
_cell.angle_alpha   90.00
_cell.angle_beta   90.00
_cell.angle_gamma   90.00
#
_symmetry.space_group_name_H-M   'P 1'
#
loop_
_entity.id
_entity.type
_entity.pdbx_description
1 polymer ?
#
loop_
_entity_poly.entity_id
_entity_poly.type
_entity_poly.pdbx_seq_one_letter_code
_entity_poly.pdbx_strand_id
1 'polypeptide(L)'
;MTDSGDKQANDPLAELRTSAEARERHVRDHGSQWALKVSRWAGDTGLSVVRDFDVLTDLAWEARCQGLGAPVVISNEQLVGSGDPHRDAALAVLALQGSRFDFDHRKIHQILSIIGPHLLEEGNIADAFELFARLAAGEQVPGEEIRVVAEATSIRKVQHLVLHGLWLSPHASYGSLMVDLGRRIIRQHPNDFNAWMRRADGHRRLHDYQAALDAIDTAIYHLPAELLSIHGDYARQRFFITNEWQMHDVIIRLGQDQQNQLRSTVTAYGDKLRSEYQSMLFRVMEILALFTALIGLLAATVGATVAGDLTMWERIGVISGASIFLIFFFVMVRLLSRPDRRTYIELPEVAHDPAGL
;
A
#
# COMPACT_ATOMS: atom_id res chain seq x y z
N MET A 1 -17.98 -40.95 58.56
CA MET A 1 -18.75 -39.78 58.10
C MET A 1 -17.75 -38.81 57.53
N THR A 2 -17.64 -38.84 56.21
CA THR A 2 -16.81 -37.97 55.38
C THR A 2 -17.46 -36.60 55.32
N ASP A 3 -16.84 -35.63 55.97
CA ASP A 3 -17.18 -34.22 55.82
C ASP A 3 -16.56 -33.71 54.51
N SER A 4 -17.23 -34.04 53.40
CA SER A 4 -16.99 -33.43 52.09
C SER A 4 -17.85 -32.18 51.96
N GLY A 5 -17.64 -31.23 52.87
CA GLY A 5 -18.19 -29.89 52.78
C GLY A 5 -17.54 -29.13 51.62
N ASP A 6 -18.27 -29.08 50.52
CA ASP A 6 -18.28 -28.05 49.47
C ASP A 6 -17.35 -26.84 49.72
N LYS A 7 -16.07 -26.98 49.37
CA LYS A 7 -15.23 -25.83 49.01
C LYS A 7 -15.55 -25.48 47.57
N GLN A 8 -16.69 -24.86 47.32
CA GLN A 8 -16.83 -24.01 46.16
C GLN A 8 -15.83 -22.86 46.36
N ALA A 9 -14.61 -23.06 45.88
CA ALA A 9 -13.56 -22.06 45.92
C ALA A 9 -14.11 -20.80 45.26
N ASN A 10 -14.20 -19.72 46.03
CA ASN A 10 -14.63 -18.42 45.56
C ASN A 10 -13.60 -17.98 44.51
N ASP A 11 -13.90 -18.15 43.22
CA ASP A 11 -12.99 -17.84 42.11
C ASP A 11 -12.71 -16.32 42.12
N PRO A 12 -11.52 -15.89 42.58
CA PRO A 12 -11.23 -14.46 42.75
C PRO A 12 -11.15 -13.72 41.41
N LEU A 13 -11.09 -14.45 40.29
CA LEU A 13 -11.07 -13.88 38.94
C LEU A 13 -12.47 -13.74 38.34
N ALA A 14 -13.51 -14.34 38.95
CA ALA A 14 -14.87 -14.32 38.40
C ALA A 14 -15.39 -12.89 38.21
N GLU A 15 -15.21 -12.01 39.20
CA GLU A 15 -15.63 -10.60 39.11
C GLU A 15 -14.79 -9.84 38.08
N LEU A 16 -13.49 -10.12 38.00
CA LEU A 16 -12.58 -9.49 37.05
C LEU A 16 -12.90 -9.83 35.59
N ARG A 17 -13.49 -11.00 35.32
CA ARG A 17 -13.91 -11.40 33.96
C ARG A 17 -15.10 -10.59 33.45
N THR A 18 -16.00 -10.18 34.33
CA THR A 18 -17.31 -9.62 33.93
C THR A 18 -17.41 -8.12 34.15
N SER A 19 -16.59 -7.52 35.02
CA SER A 19 -16.72 -6.12 35.41
C SER A 19 -15.44 -5.31 35.15
N ALA A 20 -15.58 -4.24 34.36
CA ALA A 20 -14.53 -3.24 34.17
C ALA A 20 -14.23 -2.49 35.48
N GLU A 21 -15.27 -2.12 36.23
CA GLU A 21 -15.13 -1.48 37.54
C GLU A 21 -14.38 -2.36 38.53
N ALA A 22 -14.58 -3.69 38.49
CA ALA A 22 -13.85 -4.61 39.35
C ALA A 22 -12.34 -4.64 39.02
N ARG A 23 -12.00 -4.59 37.72
CA ARG A 23 -10.59 -4.47 37.28
C ARG A 23 -9.98 -3.14 37.72
N GLU A 24 -10.71 -2.05 37.55
CA GLU A 24 -10.29 -0.71 37.97
C GLU A 24 -10.03 -0.67 39.49
N ARG A 25 -10.97 -1.18 40.27
CA ARG A 25 -10.89 -1.31 41.73
C ARG A 25 -9.71 -2.17 42.14
N HIS A 26 -9.51 -3.32 41.49
CA HIS A 26 -8.41 -4.23 41.79
C HIS A 26 -7.04 -3.57 41.60
N VAL A 27 -6.83 -2.86 40.49
CA VAL A 27 -5.57 -2.14 40.24
C VAL A 27 -5.36 -1.07 41.32
N ARG A 28 -6.40 -0.29 41.63
CA ARG A 28 -6.34 0.78 42.63
C ARG A 28 -6.02 0.25 44.03
N ASP A 29 -6.71 -0.79 44.47
CA ASP A 29 -6.59 -1.33 45.84
C ASP A 29 -5.23 -2.01 46.08
N HIS A 30 -4.58 -2.52 45.03
CA HIS A 30 -3.33 -3.27 45.14
C HIS A 30 -2.09 -2.51 44.66
N GLY A 31 -2.25 -1.35 44.03
CA GLY A 31 -1.13 -0.53 43.57
C GLY A 31 -0.11 -1.35 42.77
N SER A 32 1.18 -1.19 43.05
CA SER A 32 2.25 -1.92 42.36
C SER A 32 2.23 -3.45 42.53
N GLN A 33 1.37 -4.00 43.40
CA GLN A 33 1.27 -5.44 43.65
C GLN A 33 0.12 -6.11 42.88
N TRP A 34 -0.65 -5.36 42.09
CA TRP A 34 -1.84 -5.88 41.39
C TRP A 34 -1.54 -7.11 40.53
N ALA A 35 -0.42 -7.09 39.81
CA ALA A 35 -0.01 -8.14 38.87
C ALA A 35 0.43 -9.41 39.61
N LEU A 36 1.24 -9.26 40.66
CA LEU A 36 1.66 -10.38 41.49
C LEU A 36 0.48 -11.06 42.17
N LYS A 37 -0.50 -10.29 42.66
CA LYS A 37 -1.70 -10.85 43.29
C LYS A 37 -2.52 -11.70 42.31
N VAL A 38 -2.74 -11.20 41.10
CA VAL A 38 -3.43 -11.96 40.04
C VAL A 38 -2.65 -13.21 39.63
N SER A 39 -1.32 -13.13 39.52
CA SER A 39 -0.50 -14.30 39.21
C SER A 39 -0.60 -15.39 40.29
N ARG A 40 -0.71 -15.02 41.57
CA ARG A 40 -0.90 -16.00 42.66
C ARG A 40 -2.27 -16.66 42.57
N TRP A 41 -3.31 -15.88 42.32
CA TRP A 41 -4.66 -16.43 42.07
C TRP A 41 -4.67 -17.37 40.86
N ALA A 42 -3.92 -17.06 39.81
CA ALA A 42 -3.77 -17.94 38.65
C ALA A 42 -3.18 -19.31 39.05
N GLY A 43 -2.13 -19.32 39.88
CA GLY A 43 -1.58 -20.54 40.47
C GLY A 43 -2.57 -21.31 41.33
N ASP A 44 -3.22 -20.63 42.28
CA ASP A 44 -4.14 -21.24 43.25
C ASP A 44 -5.38 -21.87 42.58
N THR A 45 -5.82 -21.32 41.45
CA THR A 45 -7.04 -21.73 40.74
C THR A 45 -6.80 -22.58 39.49
N GLY A 46 -5.53 -22.77 39.09
CA GLY A 46 -5.19 -23.44 37.83
C GLY A 46 -5.71 -22.68 36.61
N LEU A 47 -5.50 -21.36 36.55
CA LEU A 47 -5.93 -20.51 35.45
C LEU A 47 -5.40 -21.04 34.10
N SER A 48 -6.28 -21.08 33.10
CA SER A 48 -5.90 -21.38 31.72
C SER A 48 -5.66 -20.07 30.99
N VAL A 49 -4.44 -19.86 30.52
CA VAL A 49 -4.09 -18.62 29.80
C VAL A 49 -4.91 -18.47 28.53
N VAL A 50 -5.24 -19.57 27.83
CA VAL A 50 -6.11 -19.54 26.65
C VAL A 50 -7.51 -19.02 26.98
N ARG A 51 -8.13 -19.56 28.03
CA ARG A 51 -9.49 -19.15 28.45
C ARG A 51 -9.52 -17.75 29.04
N ASP A 52 -8.49 -17.43 29.82
CA ASP A 52 -8.44 -16.22 30.65
C ASP A 52 -7.60 -15.10 30.01
N PHE A 53 -7.17 -15.26 28.75
CA PHE A 53 -6.40 -14.26 28.00
C PHE A 53 -7.13 -12.90 27.94
N ASP A 54 -8.45 -12.93 27.77
CA ASP A 54 -9.27 -11.73 27.65
C ASP A 54 -9.22 -10.89 28.92
N VAL A 55 -9.40 -11.51 30.09
CA VAL A 55 -9.37 -10.79 31.38
C VAL A 55 -7.97 -10.30 31.72
N LEU A 56 -6.92 -11.08 31.43
CA LEU A 56 -5.53 -10.64 31.64
C LEU A 56 -5.19 -9.42 30.76
N THR A 57 -5.68 -9.43 29.50
CA THR A 57 -5.48 -8.31 28.58
C THR A 57 -6.20 -7.04 29.05
N ASP A 58 -7.47 -7.16 29.49
CA ASP A 58 -8.23 -6.01 29.98
C ASP A 58 -7.67 -5.45 31.28
N LEU A 59 -7.19 -6.33 32.16
CA LEU A 59 -6.55 -5.91 33.41
C LEU A 59 -5.23 -5.17 33.16
N ALA A 60 -4.42 -5.65 32.20
CA ALA A 60 -3.19 -4.96 31.80
C ALA A 60 -3.48 -3.58 31.18
N TRP A 61 -4.56 -3.45 30.42
CA TRP A 61 -5.01 -2.18 29.88
C TRP A 61 -5.47 -1.21 30.99
N GLU A 62 -6.28 -1.71 31.92
CA GLU A 62 -6.76 -0.91 33.05
C GLU A 62 -5.60 -0.42 33.93
N ALA A 63 -4.63 -1.30 34.20
CA ALA A 63 -3.42 -0.93 34.92
C ALA A 63 -2.62 0.18 34.21
N ARG A 64 -2.52 0.13 32.88
CA ARG A 64 -1.90 1.18 32.08
C ARG A 64 -2.61 2.52 32.24
N CYS A 65 -3.95 2.54 32.15
CA CYS A 65 -4.75 3.75 32.29
C CYS A 65 -4.53 4.46 33.65
N GLN A 66 -4.19 3.71 34.69
CA GLN A 66 -3.91 4.22 36.03
C GLN A 66 -2.41 4.52 36.28
N GLY A 67 -1.56 4.44 35.26
CA GLY A 67 -0.11 4.67 35.40
C GLY A 67 0.65 3.54 36.10
N LEU A 68 0.03 2.37 36.25
CA LEU A 68 0.57 1.16 36.88
C LEU A 68 0.76 0.02 35.87
N GLY A 69 1.07 0.37 34.62
CA GLY A 69 1.25 -0.59 33.53
C GLY A 69 2.28 -1.68 33.87
N ALA A 70 2.09 -2.88 33.32
CA ALA A 70 2.90 -4.05 33.65
C ALA A 70 4.43 -3.82 33.54
N PRO A 71 4.98 -3.09 32.55
CA PRO A 71 6.42 -2.83 32.46
C PRO A 71 6.99 -2.01 33.63
N VAL A 72 6.15 -1.28 34.35
CA VAL A 72 6.52 -0.48 35.53
C VAL A 72 6.59 -1.36 36.79
N VAL A 73 5.72 -2.36 36.88
CA VAL A 73 5.49 -3.11 38.14
C VAL A 73 6.04 -4.54 38.11
N ILE A 74 6.30 -5.11 36.94
CA ILE A 74 6.85 -6.45 36.77
C ILE A 74 8.33 -6.36 36.39
N SER A 75 9.21 -6.92 37.23
CA SER A 75 10.64 -6.99 36.97
C SER A 75 11.04 -8.27 36.21
N ASN A 76 12.20 -8.26 35.57
CA ASN A 76 12.70 -9.45 34.86
C ASN A 76 12.95 -10.63 35.81
N GLU A 77 13.38 -10.35 37.03
CA GLU A 77 13.63 -11.37 38.06
C GLU A 77 12.34 -12.10 38.45
N GLN A 78 11.20 -11.40 38.41
CA GLN A 78 9.90 -12.03 38.68
C GLN A 78 9.44 -12.95 37.54
N LEU A 79 9.99 -12.80 36.33
CA LEU A 79 9.70 -13.61 35.16
C LEU A 79 10.56 -14.87 35.05
N VAL A 80 11.61 -15.02 35.86
CA VAL A 80 12.51 -16.21 35.85
C VAL A 80 11.78 -17.51 36.26
N GLY A 81 10.52 -17.41 36.66
CA GLY A 81 9.66 -18.53 36.98
C GLY A 81 9.66 -18.82 38.48
N SER A 82 8.48 -19.10 39.00
CA SER A 82 8.26 -19.54 40.38
C SER A 82 8.18 -21.07 40.51
N GLY A 83 8.12 -21.78 39.38
CA GLY A 83 7.91 -23.23 39.31
C GLY A 83 6.43 -23.63 39.21
N ASP A 84 5.51 -22.68 39.30
CA ASP A 84 4.09 -22.85 39.04
C ASP A 84 3.75 -22.34 37.63
N PRO A 85 3.41 -23.23 36.68
CA PRO A 85 3.19 -22.84 35.29
C PRO A 85 2.00 -21.89 35.12
N HIS A 86 0.95 -21.98 35.94
CA HIS A 86 -0.23 -21.11 35.80
C HIS A 86 0.09 -19.70 36.28
N ARG A 87 0.82 -19.59 37.38
CA ARG A 87 1.30 -18.31 37.90
C ARG A 87 2.27 -17.64 36.93
N ASP A 88 3.25 -18.40 36.45
CA ASP A 88 4.30 -17.90 35.58
C ASP A 88 3.72 -17.45 34.23
N ALA A 89 2.78 -18.21 33.66
CA ALA A 89 2.13 -17.86 32.40
C ALA A 89 1.22 -16.62 32.52
N ALA A 90 0.49 -16.47 33.64
CA ALA A 90 -0.29 -15.27 33.90
C ALA A 90 0.59 -14.03 34.00
N LEU A 91 1.71 -14.11 34.75
CA LEU A 91 2.63 -12.99 34.89
C LEU A 91 3.30 -12.62 33.55
N ALA A 92 3.67 -13.63 32.76
CA ALA A 92 4.21 -13.44 31.41
C ALA A 92 3.23 -12.72 30.49
N VAL A 93 1.96 -13.13 30.44
CA VAL A 93 0.95 -12.46 29.60
C VAL A 93 0.71 -11.03 30.03
N LEU A 94 0.65 -10.76 31.34
CA LEU A 94 0.50 -9.38 31.84
C LEU A 94 1.68 -8.50 31.41
N ALA A 95 2.92 -8.99 31.53
CA ALA A 95 4.12 -8.28 31.10
C ALA A 95 4.15 -8.04 29.58
N LEU A 96 3.80 -9.06 28.79
CA LEU A 96 3.75 -8.98 27.33
C LEU A 96 2.66 -8.02 26.84
N GLN A 97 1.45 -8.06 27.42
CA GLN A 97 0.38 -7.13 27.06
C GLN A 97 0.73 -5.69 27.40
N GLY A 98 1.29 -5.45 28.60
CA GLY A 98 1.74 -4.11 28.97
C GLY A 98 2.79 -3.57 27.99
N SER A 99 3.79 -4.40 27.64
CA SER A 99 4.83 -4.03 26.66
C SER A 99 4.24 -3.79 25.26
N ARG A 100 3.25 -4.60 24.85
CA ARG A 100 2.51 -4.41 23.59
C ARG A 100 1.77 -3.07 23.56
N PHE A 101 1.12 -2.68 24.65
CA PHE A 101 0.43 -1.40 24.73
C PHE A 101 1.40 -0.20 24.71
N ASP A 102 2.63 -0.39 25.21
CA ASP A 102 3.72 0.60 25.10
C ASP A 102 4.46 0.55 23.76
N PHE A 103 4.11 -0.37 22.87
CA PHE A 103 4.82 -0.64 21.62
C PHE A 103 6.30 -1.00 21.81
N ASP A 104 6.67 -1.50 23.00
CA ASP A 104 8.04 -1.89 23.33
C ASP A 104 8.33 -3.32 22.83
N HIS A 105 8.57 -3.43 21.53
CA HIS A 105 8.93 -4.68 20.86
C HIS A 105 10.22 -5.30 21.41
N ARG A 106 11.17 -4.47 21.90
CA ARG A 106 12.43 -4.97 22.48
C ARG A 106 12.17 -5.68 23.80
N LYS A 107 11.31 -5.10 24.64
CA LYS A 107 10.89 -5.71 25.90
C LYS A 107 10.12 -7.00 25.67
N ILE A 108 9.29 -7.08 24.62
CA ILE A 108 8.60 -8.33 24.25
C ILE A 108 9.61 -9.44 23.95
N HIS A 109 10.61 -9.22 23.09
CA HIS A 109 11.64 -10.23 22.82
C HIS A 109 12.43 -10.61 24.08
N GLN A 110 12.75 -9.63 24.94
CA GLN A 110 13.39 -9.90 26.22
C GLN A 110 12.53 -10.82 27.09
N ILE A 111 11.24 -10.54 27.25
CA ILE A 111 10.33 -11.36 28.05
C ILE A 111 10.24 -12.78 27.49
N LEU A 112 10.04 -12.93 26.18
CA LEU A 112 9.97 -14.23 25.50
C LEU A 112 11.25 -15.05 25.70
N SER A 113 12.42 -14.39 25.70
CA SER A 113 13.70 -15.06 25.95
C SER A 113 13.88 -15.55 27.40
N ILE A 114 13.20 -14.93 28.37
CA ILE A 114 13.28 -15.28 29.80
C ILE A 114 12.35 -16.47 30.12
N ILE A 115 11.10 -16.40 29.68
CA ILE A 115 10.05 -17.35 30.09
C ILE A 115 10.15 -18.70 29.35
N GLY A 116 10.82 -18.74 28.19
CA GLY A 116 10.87 -19.89 27.31
C GLY A 116 9.56 -20.14 26.54
N PRO A 117 9.61 -20.76 25.35
CA PRO A 117 8.45 -20.84 24.45
C PRO A 117 7.29 -21.68 25.00
N HIS A 118 7.59 -22.80 25.68
CA HIS A 118 6.64 -23.78 26.21
C HIS A 118 5.51 -23.20 27.08
N LEU A 119 5.76 -22.09 27.78
CA LEU A 119 4.81 -21.51 28.70
C LEU A 119 3.55 -20.96 28.01
N LEU A 120 3.67 -20.56 26.74
CA LEU A 120 2.64 -19.88 25.97
C LEU A 120 2.43 -20.51 24.57
N GLU A 121 2.81 -21.79 24.42
CA GLU A 121 2.58 -22.57 23.20
C GLU A 121 1.06 -22.77 22.94
N GLU A 122 0.28 -22.98 24.01
CA GLU A 122 -1.16 -23.18 23.88
C GLU A 122 -1.85 -21.91 23.33
N GLY A 123 -2.65 -22.08 22.29
CA GLY A 123 -3.34 -20.96 21.63
C GLY A 123 -2.44 -20.06 20.78
N ASN A 124 -1.20 -20.49 20.53
CA ASN A 124 -0.20 -19.80 19.70
C ASN A 124 0.14 -18.37 20.17
N ILE A 125 0.15 -18.17 21.49
CA ILE A 125 0.28 -16.84 22.11
C ILE A 125 1.71 -16.31 21.98
N ALA A 126 2.72 -17.15 22.24
CA ALA A 126 4.13 -16.76 22.09
C ALA A 126 4.43 -16.27 20.66
N ASP A 127 4.06 -17.06 19.66
CA ASP A 127 4.26 -16.75 18.24
C ASP A 127 3.52 -15.48 17.82
N ALA A 128 2.31 -15.24 18.35
CA ALA A 128 1.57 -14.02 18.07
C ALA A 128 2.26 -12.77 18.67
N PHE A 129 2.89 -12.88 19.84
CA PHE A 129 3.67 -11.78 20.42
C PHE A 129 4.99 -11.55 19.68
N GLU A 130 5.67 -12.61 19.29
CA GLU A 130 6.88 -12.53 18.46
C GLU A 130 6.58 -11.87 17.11
N LEU A 131 5.50 -12.32 16.44
CA LEU A 131 5.05 -11.71 15.20
C LEU A 131 4.67 -10.23 15.38
N PHE A 132 3.96 -9.90 16.47
CA PHE A 132 3.65 -8.51 16.79
C PHE A 132 4.93 -7.67 16.94
N ALA A 133 5.93 -8.15 17.68
CA ALA A 133 7.17 -7.43 17.93
C ALA A 133 7.93 -7.18 16.62
N ARG A 134 8.04 -8.18 15.75
CA ARG A 134 8.68 -8.07 14.43
C ARG A 134 7.97 -7.06 13.52
N LEU A 135 6.64 -7.15 13.43
CA LEU A 135 5.84 -6.22 12.63
C LEU A 135 5.93 -4.78 13.15
N ALA A 136 5.87 -4.59 14.47
CA ALA A 136 6.01 -3.29 15.11
C ALA A 136 7.43 -2.71 14.99
N ALA A 137 8.46 -3.55 14.91
CA ALA A 137 9.83 -3.15 14.59
C ALA A 137 10.02 -2.74 13.11
N GLY A 138 9.00 -2.93 12.27
CA GLY A 138 9.04 -2.61 10.85
C GLY A 138 9.64 -3.71 9.97
N GLU A 139 9.80 -4.92 10.48
CA GLU A 139 10.29 -6.06 9.69
C GLU A 139 9.32 -6.43 8.56
N GLN A 140 9.87 -6.80 7.40
CA GLN A 140 9.09 -7.46 6.34
C GLN A 140 9.00 -8.96 6.60
N VAL A 141 7.85 -9.37 7.11
CA VAL A 141 7.50 -10.76 7.37
C VAL A 141 6.71 -11.30 6.18
N PRO A 142 7.04 -12.49 5.65
CA PRO A 142 6.27 -13.13 4.59
C PRO A 142 4.78 -13.24 4.94
N GLY A 143 3.91 -12.92 3.97
CA GLY A 143 2.46 -12.95 4.18
C GLY A 143 1.93 -14.33 4.57
N GLU A 144 2.58 -15.41 4.15
CA GLU A 144 2.23 -16.78 4.51
C GLU A 144 2.50 -17.06 6.00
N GLU A 145 3.64 -16.62 6.51
CA GLU A 145 4.01 -16.76 7.92
C GLU A 145 3.00 -16.03 8.83
N ILE A 146 2.59 -14.82 8.43
CA ILE A 146 1.54 -14.07 9.13
C ILE A 146 0.22 -14.85 9.16
N ARG A 147 -0.17 -15.49 8.04
CA ARG A 147 -1.42 -16.27 7.97
C ARG A 147 -1.38 -17.47 8.89
N VAL A 148 -0.28 -18.22 8.88
CA VAL A 148 -0.08 -19.40 9.75
C VAL A 148 -0.31 -19.01 11.21
N VAL A 149 0.33 -17.94 11.69
CA VAL A 149 0.16 -17.47 13.08
C VAL A 149 -1.28 -16.99 13.34
N ALA A 150 -1.87 -16.25 12.40
CA ALA A 150 -3.22 -15.73 12.55
C ALA A 150 -4.32 -16.82 12.51
N GLU A 151 -4.05 -17.96 11.89
CA GLU A 151 -4.99 -19.09 11.72
C GLU A 151 -4.80 -20.17 12.79
N ALA A 152 -3.63 -20.24 13.41
CA ALA A 152 -3.34 -21.14 14.52
C ALA A 152 -4.16 -20.85 15.80
N THR A 153 -4.93 -19.77 15.84
CA THR A 153 -5.71 -19.38 17.01
C THR A 153 -7.12 -18.89 16.65
N SER A 154 -8.10 -19.34 17.43
CA SER A 154 -9.47 -18.82 17.44
C SER A 154 -9.70 -17.78 18.54
N ILE A 155 -8.69 -17.50 19.37
CA ILE A 155 -8.80 -16.56 20.48
C ILE A 155 -8.85 -15.14 19.91
N ARG A 156 -10.00 -14.48 20.04
CA ARG A 156 -10.26 -13.16 19.47
C ARG A 156 -9.16 -12.14 19.80
N LYS A 157 -8.74 -12.02 21.06
CA LYS A 157 -7.71 -11.03 21.44
C LYS A 157 -6.31 -11.37 20.94
N VAL A 158 -6.01 -12.63 20.66
CA VAL A 158 -4.77 -13.04 19.98
C VAL A 158 -4.86 -12.69 18.49
N GLN A 159 -6.02 -12.86 17.86
CA GLN A 159 -6.23 -12.34 16.50
C GLN A 159 -6.08 -10.80 16.46
N HIS A 160 -6.58 -10.08 17.46
CA HIS A 160 -6.31 -8.64 17.59
C HIS A 160 -4.86 -8.31 17.85
N LEU A 161 -4.06 -9.20 18.46
CA LEU A 161 -2.62 -9.01 18.64
C LEU A 161 -1.91 -9.02 17.29
N VAL A 162 -2.20 -10.01 16.45
CA VAL A 162 -1.68 -10.07 15.08
C VAL A 162 -2.15 -8.87 14.25
N LEU A 163 -3.45 -8.55 14.29
CA LEU A 163 -4.00 -7.40 13.58
C LEU A 163 -3.41 -6.07 14.05
N HIS A 164 -3.03 -5.98 15.33
CA HIS A 164 -2.37 -4.80 15.88
C HIS A 164 -0.95 -4.63 15.32
N GLY A 165 -0.19 -5.73 15.21
CA GLY A 165 1.14 -5.72 14.60
C GLY A 165 1.08 -5.27 13.14
N LEU A 166 0.14 -5.80 12.36
CA LEU A 166 -0.05 -5.41 10.95
C LEU A 166 -0.37 -3.91 10.82
N TRP A 167 -1.22 -3.38 11.70
CA TRP A 167 -1.57 -1.97 11.70
C TRP A 167 -0.39 -1.05 12.03
N LEU A 168 0.50 -1.43 12.94
CA LEU A 168 1.71 -0.66 13.26
C LEU A 168 2.78 -0.75 12.18
N SER A 169 2.78 -1.83 11.39
CA SER A 169 3.79 -2.03 10.36
C SER A 169 3.73 -0.95 9.27
N PRO A 170 4.88 -0.46 8.77
CA PRO A 170 4.92 0.57 7.73
C PRO A 170 4.60 0.02 6.33
N HIS A 171 4.46 -1.30 6.16
CA HIS A 171 4.35 -1.91 4.83
C HIS A 171 2.92 -1.91 4.30
N ALA A 172 2.68 -1.21 3.20
CA ALA A 172 1.36 -1.13 2.55
C ALA A 172 0.87 -2.49 2.02
N SER A 173 1.80 -3.41 1.68
CA SER A 173 1.50 -4.75 1.17
C SER A 173 0.64 -5.60 2.10
N TYR A 174 0.55 -5.26 3.39
CA TYR A 174 -0.27 -5.98 4.37
C TYR A 174 -1.74 -5.60 4.36
N GLY A 175 -2.18 -4.66 3.52
CA GLY A 175 -3.57 -4.20 3.46
C GLY A 175 -4.59 -5.34 3.31
N SER A 176 -4.31 -6.32 2.44
CA SER A 176 -5.19 -7.48 2.23
C SER A 176 -5.30 -8.38 3.46
N LEU A 177 -4.18 -8.64 4.15
CA LEU A 177 -4.15 -9.42 5.40
C LEU A 177 -4.95 -8.73 6.51
N MET A 178 -4.85 -7.40 6.61
CA MET A 178 -5.63 -6.62 7.58
C MET A 178 -7.13 -6.70 7.30
N VAL A 179 -7.53 -6.59 6.03
CA VAL A 179 -8.94 -6.70 5.62
C VAL A 179 -9.49 -8.09 5.93
N ASP A 180 -8.76 -9.15 5.58
CA ASP A 180 -9.22 -10.52 5.77
C ASP A 180 -9.29 -10.91 7.26
N LEU A 181 -8.26 -10.57 8.05
CA LEU A 181 -8.26 -10.84 9.49
C LEU A 181 -9.32 -10.03 10.22
N GLY A 182 -9.48 -8.74 9.89
CA GLY A 182 -10.55 -7.90 10.42
C GLY A 182 -11.93 -8.47 10.09
N ARG A 183 -12.14 -8.91 8.85
CA ARG A 183 -13.39 -9.58 8.43
C ARG A 183 -13.68 -10.84 9.25
N ARG A 184 -12.66 -11.66 9.57
CA ARG A 184 -12.84 -12.86 10.41
C ARG A 184 -13.35 -12.50 11.81
N ILE A 185 -12.72 -11.53 12.46
CA ILE A 185 -13.13 -11.06 13.80
C ILE A 185 -14.55 -10.50 13.75
N ILE A 186 -14.85 -9.62 12.79
CA ILE A 186 -16.16 -8.95 12.64
C ILE A 186 -17.29 -9.95 12.41
N ARG A 187 -17.06 -11.04 11.66
CA ARG A 187 -18.09 -12.09 11.46
C ARG A 187 -18.55 -12.71 12.77
N GLN A 188 -17.64 -12.84 13.74
CA GLN A 188 -17.94 -13.39 15.06
C GLN A 188 -18.42 -12.30 16.03
N HIS A 189 -17.92 -11.06 15.85
CA HIS A 189 -18.19 -9.91 16.71
C HIS A 189 -18.49 -8.67 15.87
N PRO A 190 -19.74 -8.52 15.37
CA PRO A 190 -20.09 -7.45 14.44
C PRO A 190 -19.89 -6.03 14.99
N ASN A 191 -19.94 -5.88 16.32
CA ASN A 191 -19.79 -4.59 16.99
C ASN A 191 -18.34 -4.29 17.41
N ASP A 192 -17.35 -5.08 16.96
CA ASP A 192 -15.95 -4.88 17.33
C ASP A 192 -15.35 -3.67 16.59
N PHE A 193 -15.46 -2.50 17.23
CA PHE A 193 -15.02 -1.22 16.67
C PHE A 193 -13.51 -1.16 16.40
N ASN A 194 -12.69 -1.93 17.13
CA ASN A 194 -11.24 -1.99 16.87
C ASN A 194 -10.94 -2.80 15.60
N ALA A 195 -11.67 -3.90 15.37
CA ALA A 195 -11.54 -4.68 14.14
C ALA A 195 -11.99 -3.88 12.91
N TRP A 196 -13.10 -3.13 13.03
CA TRP A 196 -13.57 -2.24 11.96
C TRP A 196 -12.57 -1.14 11.63
N MET A 197 -12.03 -0.45 12.63
CA MET A 197 -11.04 0.61 12.40
C MET A 197 -9.78 0.08 11.72
N ARG A 198 -9.24 -1.05 12.19
CA ARG A 198 -8.03 -1.63 11.57
C ARG A 198 -8.31 -2.20 10.17
N ARG A 199 -9.53 -2.68 9.92
CA ARG A 199 -9.96 -3.05 8.57
C ARG A 199 -10.06 -1.83 7.65
N ALA A 200 -10.51 -0.68 8.15
CA ALA A 200 -10.51 0.57 7.39
C ALA A 200 -9.09 0.95 6.96
N ASP A 201 -8.10 0.85 7.87
CA ASP A 201 -6.70 1.08 7.51
C ASP A 201 -6.19 0.06 6.47
N GLY A 202 -6.65 -1.19 6.54
CA GLY A 202 -6.36 -2.20 5.52
C GLY A 202 -6.87 -1.81 4.13
N HIS A 203 -8.13 -1.36 4.02
CA HIS A 203 -8.70 -0.87 2.75
C HIS A 203 -7.97 0.41 2.26
N ARG A 204 -7.61 1.32 3.17
CA ARG A 204 -6.82 2.51 2.86
C ARG A 204 -5.48 2.15 2.21
N ARG A 205 -4.76 1.16 2.75
CA ARG A 205 -3.49 0.65 2.18
C ARG A 205 -3.66 0.00 0.80
N LEU A 206 -4.86 -0.48 0.47
CA LEU A 206 -5.21 -1.01 -0.85
C LEU A 206 -5.74 0.06 -1.82
N HIS A 207 -5.76 1.33 -1.39
CA HIS A 207 -6.37 2.45 -2.11
C HIS A 207 -7.88 2.26 -2.41
N ASP A 208 -8.54 1.39 -1.66
CA ASP A 208 -9.99 1.19 -1.69
C ASP A 208 -10.66 2.15 -0.69
N TYR A 209 -10.58 3.44 -1.01
CA TYR A 209 -10.95 4.50 -0.07
C TYR A 209 -12.44 4.51 0.29
N GLN A 210 -13.31 4.06 -0.62
CA GLN A 210 -14.74 3.96 -0.33
C GLN A 210 -15.00 2.93 0.76
N ALA A 211 -14.46 1.70 0.61
CA ALA A 211 -14.60 0.68 1.64
C ALA A 211 -13.87 1.05 2.94
N ALA A 212 -12.79 1.81 2.85
CA ALA A 212 -12.10 2.36 4.02
C ALA A 212 -13.00 3.33 4.80
N LEU A 213 -13.69 4.25 4.11
CA LEU A 213 -14.62 5.20 4.72
C LEU A 213 -15.82 4.49 5.35
N ASP A 214 -16.42 3.52 4.64
CA ASP A 214 -17.54 2.74 5.17
C ASP A 214 -17.12 1.98 6.45
N ALA A 215 -15.92 1.41 6.47
CA ALA A 215 -15.40 0.68 7.62
C ALA A 215 -15.08 1.58 8.82
N ILE A 216 -14.48 2.78 8.62
CA ILE A 216 -14.20 3.70 9.74
C ILE A 216 -15.48 4.33 10.28
N ASP A 217 -16.47 4.62 9.43
CA ASP A 217 -17.77 5.13 9.87
C ASP A 217 -18.52 4.07 10.68
N THR A 218 -18.43 2.80 10.28
CA THR A 218 -18.95 1.66 11.07
C THR A 218 -18.21 1.49 12.40
N ALA A 219 -16.89 1.70 12.42
CA ALA A 219 -16.11 1.67 13.65
C ALA A 219 -16.56 2.76 14.64
N ILE A 220 -16.78 3.99 14.15
CA ILE A 220 -17.28 5.12 14.93
C ILE A 220 -18.69 4.84 15.45
N TYR A 221 -19.56 4.27 14.61
CA TYR A 221 -20.93 3.93 15.01
C TYR A 221 -20.99 2.94 16.19
N HIS A 222 -20.08 1.96 16.24
CA HIS A 222 -20.03 0.97 17.31
C HIS A 222 -19.18 1.39 18.53
N LEU A 223 -18.51 2.54 18.47
CA LEU A 223 -17.62 2.99 19.55
C LEU A 223 -18.44 3.52 20.75
N PRO A 224 -18.22 3.01 21.98
CA PRO A 224 -18.88 3.52 23.17
C PRO A 224 -18.67 5.03 23.38
N ALA A 225 -19.69 5.72 23.86
CA ALA A 225 -19.69 7.19 23.98
C ALA A 225 -18.67 7.70 25.02
N GLU A 226 -18.33 6.87 26.01
CA GLU A 226 -17.46 7.21 27.12
C GLU A 226 -15.97 7.26 26.70
N LEU A 227 -15.61 6.65 25.56
CA LEU A 227 -14.24 6.53 25.07
C LEU A 227 -13.82 7.77 24.25
N LEU A 228 -13.91 8.96 24.86
CA LEU A 228 -13.73 10.26 24.19
C LEU A 228 -12.38 10.39 23.46
N SER A 229 -11.30 9.86 24.03
CA SER A 229 -9.97 9.88 23.39
C SER A 229 -9.96 9.08 22.08
N ILE A 230 -10.59 7.90 22.09
CA ILE A 230 -10.68 7.00 20.93
C ILE A 230 -11.59 7.60 19.85
N HIS A 231 -12.67 8.30 20.23
CA HIS A 231 -13.48 9.07 19.26
C HIS A 231 -12.63 10.08 18.50
N GLY A 232 -11.74 10.79 19.21
CA GLY A 232 -10.78 11.71 18.60
C GLY A 232 -9.79 11.02 17.65
N ASP A 233 -9.27 9.85 18.02
CA ASP A 233 -8.39 9.04 17.16
C ASP A 233 -9.09 8.59 15.88
N TYR A 234 -10.34 8.13 15.99
CA TYR A 234 -11.09 7.62 14.84
C TYR A 234 -11.52 8.73 13.89
N ALA A 235 -11.89 9.91 14.43
CA ALA A 235 -12.14 11.10 13.63
C ALA A 235 -10.89 11.53 12.83
N ARG A 236 -9.71 11.48 13.46
CA ARG A 236 -8.43 11.74 12.78
C ARG A 236 -8.15 10.71 11.67
N GLN A 237 -8.38 9.43 11.95
CA GLN A 237 -8.20 8.38 10.94
C GLN A 237 -9.12 8.57 9.74
N ARG A 238 -10.39 8.93 9.97
CA ARG A 238 -11.35 9.24 8.92
C ARG A 238 -10.90 10.43 8.06
N PHE A 239 -10.41 11.50 8.69
CA PHE A 239 -9.86 12.66 7.99
C PHE A 239 -8.64 12.27 7.15
N PHE A 240 -7.75 11.45 7.70
CA PHE A 240 -6.57 10.96 7.00
C PHE A 240 -6.94 10.15 5.73
N ILE A 241 -7.88 9.21 5.84
CA ILE A 241 -8.41 8.44 4.68
C ILE A 241 -8.97 9.40 3.61
N THR A 242 -9.74 10.41 4.01
CA THR A 242 -10.37 11.36 3.08
C THR A 242 -9.33 12.18 2.33
N ASN A 243 -8.31 12.69 3.03
CA ASN A 243 -7.26 13.47 2.40
C ASN A 243 -6.40 12.63 1.46
N GLU A 244 -6.07 11.41 1.86
CA GLU A 244 -5.30 10.49 1.02
C GLU A 244 -6.07 10.15 -0.27
N TRP A 245 -7.40 9.95 -0.18
CA TRP A 245 -8.25 9.77 -1.35
C TRP A 245 -8.21 10.98 -2.28
N GLN A 246 -8.40 12.20 -1.76
CA GLN A 246 -8.35 13.43 -2.56
C GLN A 246 -6.99 13.61 -3.24
N MET A 247 -5.89 13.36 -2.52
CA MET A 247 -4.54 13.42 -3.10
C MET A 247 -4.34 12.37 -4.18
N HIS A 248 -4.82 11.14 -3.96
CA HIS A 248 -4.71 10.07 -4.93
C HIS A 248 -5.49 10.38 -6.22
N ASP A 249 -6.71 10.94 -6.13
CA ASP A 249 -7.49 11.39 -7.29
C ASP A 249 -6.74 12.49 -8.08
N VAL A 250 -6.15 13.46 -7.40
CA VAL A 250 -5.31 14.49 -8.04
C VAL A 250 -4.11 13.88 -8.76
N ILE A 251 -3.38 12.95 -8.13
CA ILE A 251 -2.22 12.27 -8.73
C ILE A 251 -2.63 11.49 -9.98
N ILE A 252 -3.74 10.76 -9.93
CA ILE A 252 -4.25 10.00 -11.09
C ILE A 252 -4.61 10.94 -12.24
N ARG A 253 -5.29 12.05 -11.97
CA ARG A 253 -5.64 13.04 -13.00
C ARG A 253 -4.40 13.68 -13.62
N LEU A 254 -3.44 14.11 -12.81
CA LEU A 254 -2.17 14.67 -13.29
C LEU A 254 -1.41 13.66 -14.16
N GLY A 255 -1.36 12.39 -13.75
CA GLY A 255 -0.73 11.33 -14.53
C GLY A 255 -1.40 11.11 -15.89
N GLN A 256 -2.74 11.14 -15.92
CA GLN A 256 -3.51 11.04 -17.17
C GLN A 256 -3.27 12.24 -18.10
N ASP A 257 -3.28 13.45 -17.55
CA ASP A 257 -3.04 14.68 -18.31
C ASP A 257 -1.63 14.68 -18.91
N GLN A 258 -0.61 14.32 -18.12
CA GLN A 258 0.76 14.20 -18.61
C GLN A 258 0.91 13.14 -19.70
N GLN A 259 0.24 11.98 -19.55
CA GLN A 259 0.25 10.92 -20.55
C GLN A 259 -0.42 11.38 -21.87
N ASN A 260 -1.55 12.09 -21.77
CA ASN A 260 -2.25 12.65 -22.92
C ASN A 260 -1.42 13.72 -23.64
N GLN A 261 -0.77 14.61 -22.88
CA GLN A 261 0.17 15.60 -23.42
C GLN A 261 1.32 14.92 -24.16
N LEU A 262 1.99 13.94 -23.55
CA LEU A 262 3.10 13.23 -24.17
C LEU A 262 2.67 12.55 -25.47
N ARG A 263 1.50 11.90 -25.48
CA ARG A 263 0.94 11.27 -26.68
C ARG A 263 0.69 12.29 -27.79
N SER A 264 0.10 13.44 -27.46
CA SER A 264 -0.16 14.51 -28.43
C SER A 264 1.13 15.06 -29.06
N THR A 265 2.16 15.27 -28.23
CA THR A 265 3.48 15.73 -28.68
C THR A 265 4.14 14.71 -29.60
N VAL A 266 4.13 13.42 -29.23
CA VAL A 266 4.70 12.34 -30.07
C VAL A 266 3.98 12.24 -31.41
N THR A 267 2.65 12.31 -31.43
CA THR A 267 1.88 12.32 -32.68
C THR A 267 2.23 13.52 -33.54
N ALA A 268 2.29 14.72 -32.96
CA ALA A 268 2.65 15.93 -33.68
C ALA A 268 4.06 15.89 -34.29
N TYR A 269 5.05 15.38 -33.54
CA TYR A 269 6.40 15.17 -34.07
C TYR A 269 6.43 14.11 -35.19
N GLY A 270 5.67 13.02 -35.04
CA GLY A 270 5.54 11.99 -36.07
C GLY A 270 4.96 12.54 -37.38
N ASP A 271 3.90 13.35 -37.28
CA ASP A 271 3.28 14.00 -38.44
C ASP A 271 4.24 15.01 -39.09
N LYS A 272 4.98 15.79 -38.28
CA LYS A 272 6.00 16.70 -38.78
C LYS A 272 7.12 15.96 -39.52
N LEU A 273 7.70 14.91 -38.93
CA LEU A 273 8.73 14.10 -39.57
C LEU A 273 8.24 13.47 -40.87
N ARG A 274 7.00 12.98 -40.90
CA ARG A 274 6.39 12.42 -42.12
C ARG A 274 6.26 13.48 -43.20
N SER A 275 5.84 14.69 -42.86
CA SER A 275 5.72 15.81 -43.80
C SER A 275 7.08 16.26 -44.34
N GLU A 276 8.11 16.33 -43.49
CA GLU A 276 9.48 16.67 -43.88
C GLU A 276 10.08 15.58 -44.79
N TYR A 277 9.89 14.31 -44.44
CA TYR A 277 10.35 13.18 -45.26
C TYR A 277 9.69 13.19 -46.65
N GLN A 278 8.37 13.40 -46.72
CA GLN A 278 7.67 13.57 -47.99
C GLN A 278 8.23 14.75 -48.79
N SER A 279 8.43 15.91 -48.16
CA SER A 279 9.02 17.08 -48.82
C SER A 279 10.43 16.80 -49.37
N MET A 280 11.27 16.10 -48.59
CA MET A 280 12.60 15.69 -49.03
C MET A 280 12.54 14.73 -50.23
N LEU A 281 11.68 13.71 -50.19
CA LEU A 281 11.47 12.80 -51.31
C LEU A 281 11.05 13.55 -52.58
N PHE A 282 10.14 14.52 -52.47
CA PHE A 282 9.72 15.36 -53.61
C PHE A 282 10.88 16.18 -54.19
N ARG A 283 11.72 16.78 -53.33
CA ARG A 283 12.93 17.51 -53.79
C ARG A 283 13.92 16.59 -54.48
N VAL A 284 14.14 15.38 -53.97
CA VAL A 284 15.01 14.37 -54.60
C VAL A 284 14.45 13.97 -55.98
N MET A 285 13.14 13.77 -56.11
CA MET A 285 12.51 13.50 -57.40
C MET A 285 12.65 14.68 -58.39
N GLU A 286 12.52 15.93 -57.93
CA GLU A 286 12.73 17.11 -58.78
C GLU A 286 14.18 17.19 -59.30
N ILE A 287 15.16 16.92 -58.42
CA ILE A 287 16.58 16.87 -58.79
C ILE A 287 16.84 15.74 -59.80
N LEU A 288 16.31 14.54 -59.57
CA LEU A 288 16.46 13.40 -60.50
C LEU A 288 15.83 13.71 -61.87
N ALA A 289 14.67 14.38 -61.90
CA ALA A 289 14.01 14.77 -63.15
C ALA A 289 14.83 15.81 -63.92
N LEU A 290 15.44 16.78 -63.21
CA LEU A 290 16.38 17.75 -63.82
C LEU A 290 17.59 17.04 -64.42
N PHE A 291 18.22 16.11 -63.70
CA PHE A 291 19.36 15.35 -64.23
C PHE A 291 18.96 14.50 -65.43
N THR A 292 17.81 13.82 -65.38
CA THR A 292 17.29 13.03 -66.50
C THR A 292 17.04 13.90 -67.73
N ALA A 293 16.46 15.08 -67.53
CA ALA A 293 16.22 16.02 -68.61
C ALA A 293 17.53 16.53 -69.23
N LEU A 294 18.53 16.83 -68.41
CA LEU A 294 19.85 17.26 -68.87
C LEU A 294 20.55 16.16 -69.70
N ILE A 295 20.49 14.91 -69.24
CA ILE A 295 21.04 13.76 -69.96
C ILE A 295 20.31 13.57 -71.30
N GLY A 296 18.97 13.65 -71.30
CA GLY A 296 18.16 13.57 -72.52
C GLY A 296 18.52 14.65 -73.54
N LEU A 297 18.76 15.89 -73.09
CA LEU A 297 19.17 16.99 -73.96
C LEU A 297 20.56 16.75 -74.56
N LEU A 298 21.51 16.29 -73.75
CA LEU A 298 22.86 15.94 -74.20
C LEU A 298 22.81 14.80 -75.24
N ALA A 299 22.04 13.75 -74.98
CA ALA A 299 21.87 12.62 -75.89
C ALA A 299 21.24 13.04 -77.23
N ALA A 300 20.20 13.87 -77.20
CA ALA A 300 19.56 14.40 -78.41
C ALA A 300 20.54 15.27 -79.22
N THR A 301 21.35 16.10 -78.55
CA THR A 301 22.34 16.97 -79.19
C THR A 301 23.44 16.14 -79.85
N VAL A 302 24.01 15.16 -79.15
CA VAL A 302 25.04 14.25 -79.70
C VAL A 302 24.47 13.39 -80.84
N GLY A 303 23.29 12.81 -80.65
CA GLY A 303 22.62 12.01 -81.68
C GLY A 303 22.39 12.80 -82.98
N ALA A 304 21.93 14.05 -82.88
CA ALA A 304 21.73 14.92 -84.04
C ALA A 304 23.05 15.31 -84.73
N THR A 305 24.18 15.34 -84.02
CA THR A 305 25.49 15.60 -84.63
C THR A 305 26.07 14.39 -85.37
N VAL A 306 25.81 13.17 -84.89
CA VAL A 306 26.32 11.92 -85.47
C VAL A 306 25.50 11.45 -86.68
N ALA A 307 24.22 11.82 -86.75
CA ALA A 307 23.36 11.59 -87.91
C ALA A 307 23.82 12.46 -89.10
N GLY A 308 24.74 11.94 -89.92
CA GLY A 308 25.46 12.66 -90.96
C GLY A 308 24.63 13.29 -92.08
N ASP A 309 23.41 12.79 -92.35
CA ASP A 309 22.60 13.17 -93.52
C ASP A 309 21.46 14.17 -93.23
N LEU A 310 21.35 14.70 -92.02
CA LEU A 310 20.29 15.65 -91.69
C LEU A 310 20.61 17.07 -92.18
N THR A 311 19.67 17.68 -92.89
CA THR A 311 19.71 19.09 -93.29
C THR A 311 19.69 20.01 -92.05
N MET A 312 20.20 21.24 -92.19
CA MET A 312 20.25 22.21 -91.08
C MET A 312 18.87 22.41 -90.42
N TRP A 313 17.80 22.41 -91.22
CA TRP A 313 16.42 22.59 -90.74
C TRP A 313 15.89 21.36 -89.98
N GLU A 314 16.24 20.14 -90.40
CA GLU A 314 15.85 18.92 -89.69
C GLU A 314 16.56 18.80 -88.34
N ARG A 315 17.83 19.23 -88.25
CA ARG A 315 18.58 19.28 -86.98
C ARG A 315 17.93 20.26 -85.99
N ILE A 316 17.54 21.45 -86.45
CA ILE A 316 16.82 22.43 -85.64
C ILE A 316 15.48 21.85 -85.17
N GLY A 317 14.76 21.13 -86.04
CA GLY A 317 13.51 20.46 -85.71
C GLY A 317 13.65 19.41 -84.61
N VAL A 318 14.65 18.53 -84.70
CA VAL A 318 14.93 17.48 -83.69
C VAL A 318 15.31 18.11 -82.35
N ILE A 319 16.19 19.11 -82.34
CA ILE A 319 16.63 19.79 -81.11
C ILE A 319 15.46 20.53 -80.45
N SER A 320 14.64 21.23 -81.25
CA SER A 320 13.46 21.96 -80.75
C SER A 320 12.41 21.00 -80.19
N GLY A 321 12.13 19.90 -80.90
CA GLY A 321 11.21 18.86 -80.46
C GLY A 321 11.66 18.18 -79.16
N ALA A 322 12.94 17.82 -79.06
CA ALA A 322 13.51 17.26 -77.83
C ALA A 322 13.45 18.27 -76.67
N SER A 323 13.75 19.54 -76.91
CA SER A 323 13.67 20.60 -75.90
C SER A 323 12.24 20.82 -75.39
N ILE A 324 11.26 20.83 -76.29
CA ILE A 324 9.84 20.97 -75.92
C ILE A 324 9.39 19.75 -75.10
N PHE A 325 9.74 18.54 -75.52
CA PHE A 325 9.41 17.32 -74.78
C PHE A 325 10.02 17.32 -73.38
N LEU A 326 11.27 17.78 -73.24
CA LEU A 326 11.96 17.88 -71.95
C LEU A 326 11.34 18.94 -71.04
N ILE A 327 10.98 20.10 -71.57
CA ILE A 327 10.27 21.15 -70.83
C ILE A 327 8.91 20.61 -70.37
N PHE A 328 8.18 19.93 -71.25
CA PHE A 328 6.90 19.31 -70.93
C PHE A 328 7.05 18.25 -69.84
N PHE A 329 8.03 17.35 -69.96
CA PHE A 329 8.31 16.31 -68.97
C PHE A 329 8.66 16.93 -67.61
N PHE A 330 9.49 17.97 -67.59
CA PHE A 330 9.85 18.68 -66.36
C PHE A 330 8.64 19.36 -65.72
N VAL A 331 7.82 20.06 -66.50
CA VAL A 331 6.58 20.69 -66.02
C VAL A 331 5.59 19.66 -65.50
N MET A 332 5.45 18.51 -66.18
CA MET A 332 4.60 17.40 -65.75
C MET A 332 5.07 16.84 -64.40
N VAL A 333 6.36 16.54 -64.25
CA VAL A 333 6.92 16.10 -62.96
C VAL A 333 6.66 17.16 -61.89
N ARG A 334 6.88 18.44 -62.20
CA ARG A 334 6.67 19.55 -61.26
C ARG A 334 5.21 19.77 -60.85
N LEU A 335 4.27 19.52 -61.74
CA LEU A 335 2.83 19.61 -61.46
C LEU A 335 2.35 18.41 -60.63
N LEU A 336 2.85 17.21 -60.93
CA LEU A 336 2.55 16.00 -60.18
C LEU A 336 3.25 15.95 -58.80
N SER A 337 4.37 16.66 -58.65
CA SER A 337 5.17 16.67 -57.41
C SER A 337 4.88 17.83 -56.46
N ARG A 338 4.00 18.77 -56.82
CA ARG A 338 3.66 19.91 -55.94
C ARG A 338 2.77 19.46 -54.78
N PRO A 339 3.23 19.55 -53.52
CA PRO A 339 2.37 19.26 -52.38
C PRO A 339 1.30 20.34 -52.23
N ASP A 340 0.09 19.93 -51.88
CA ASP A 340 -1.00 20.84 -51.54
C ASP A 340 -0.62 21.64 -50.29
N ARG A 341 -0.63 22.96 -50.41
CA ARG A 341 0.04 23.89 -49.48
C ARG A 341 -0.86 24.21 -48.27
N ARG A 342 -1.55 23.20 -47.72
CA ARG A 342 -2.50 23.38 -46.62
C ARG A 342 -2.00 22.78 -45.33
N THR A 343 -1.92 23.66 -44.33
CA THR A 343 -1.74 23.43 -42.88
C THR A 343 -0.30 23.17 -42.42
N TYR A 344 0.48 24.25 -42.30
CA TYR A 344 1.46 24.35 -41.21
C TYR A 344 0.65 24.52 -39.92
N ILE A 345 0.62 23.49 -39.08
CA ILE A 345 0.19 23.65 -37.69
C ILE A 345 1.41 24.20 -36.97
N GLU A 346 1.39 25.49 -36.65
CA GLU A 346 2.35 26.07 -35.70
C GLU A 346 2.12 25.37 -34.36
N LEU A 347 3.14 24.65 -33.88
CA LEU A 347 3.09 24.07 -32.54
C LEU A 347 3.13 25.23 -31.53
N PRO A 348 2.32 25.19 -30.46
CA PRO A 348 2.52 26.12 -29.36
C PRO A 348 3.95 25.93 -28.84
N GLU A 349 4.68 27.03 -28.77
CA GLU A 349 5.99 27.09 -28.16
C GLU A 349 5.84 26.55 -26.73
N VAL A 350 6.58 25.49 -26.41
CA VAL A 350 6.61 24.95 -25.05
C VAL A 350 7.23 26.03 -24.19
N ALA A 351 6.38 26.83 -23.54
CA ALA A 351 6.81 27.74 -22.51
C ALA A 351 7.43 26.88 -21.40
N HIS A 352 8.76 26.87 -21.34
CA HIS A 352 9.45 26.51 -20.12
C HIS A 352 9.03 27.55 -19.09
N ASP A 353 8.13 27.18 -18.18
CA ASP A 353 7.93 27.90 -16.94
C ASP A 353 9.04 27.45 -15.98
N PRO A 354 10.05 28.30 -15.68
CA PRO A 354 11.10 27.96 -14.72
C PRO A 354 10.63 28.07 -13.26
N ALA A 355 9.35 28.34 -12.99
CA ALA A 355 8.83 28.54 -11.64
C ALA A 355 7.63 27.62 -11.32
N GLY A 356 7.81 26.31 -11.50
CA GLY A 356 6.94 25.28 -10.92
C GLY A 356 7.64 24.56 -9.76
N LEU A 357 7.83 25.26 -8.64
CA LEU A 357 8.13 24.66 -7.33
C LEU A 357 6.84 24.52 -6.52
#